data_AF-A0A510V674-F1
#
_entry.id   AF-A0A510V674-F1
#
_cell.length_a   1.000
_cell.length_b   1.000
_cell.length_c   1.000
_cell.angle_alpha   90.00
_cell.angle_beta   90.00
_cell.angle_gamma   90.00
#
_symmetry.space_group_name_H-M   'P 1'
#
loop_
_entity.id
_entity.type
_entity.pdbx_description
1 polymer ?
#
loop_
_entity_poly.entity_id
_entity_poly.type
_entity_poly.pdbx_seq_one_letter_code
_entity_poly.pdbx_strand_id
1 'polypeptide(L)'
;MLTLRPARVTVAVAALLVLAGCTADATAPAAAPSASSTPTTAPLTFEAVTAALSETLVPAATVRRCDEYEPGTPEAQAYLDQLAAEVAATRAEEAAATGGAATPLPSPTLPQCGNPQLGDLRAASVAGHAFALGDPIELPVAGGASRAVEVYEMPDPDAAQTAVGAEAADLEGWAVDKESARVNNGDGTYVPRTVISGAGVHEVDLPGWTAWVLTRDEASFQDDGSPAADPYSAAHLWAARDGLVVRVQVVGDTPGQAAATALDTAARFVTAADTD
;
A
#
# COMPACT_ATOMS: atom_id res chain seq x y z
N MET A 1 -43.67 7.14 29.36
CA MET A 1 -43.39 7.87 30.60
C MET A 1 -42.37 7.08 31.42
N LEU A 2 -41.52 7.78 32.18
CA LEU A 2 -40.31 7.36 32.95
C LEU A 2 -39.02 7.23 32.12
N THR A 3 -38.22 8.28 31.85
CA THR A 3 -37.29 9.14 32.66
C THR A 3 -36.08 8.39 33.27
N LEU A 4 -34.87 8.54 32.67
CA LEU A 4 -33.71 9.39 33.11
C LEU A 4 -32.99 8.84 34.37
N ARG A 5 -31.70 8.49 34.41
CA ARG A 5 -30.49 9.33 34.17
C ARG A 5 -29.15 8.52 34.16
N PRO A 6 -28.01 9.17 33.79
CA PRO A 6 -26.71 8.58 33.43
C PRO A 6 -25.63 8.69 34.52
N ALA A 7 -24.50 7.99 34.34
CA ALA A 7 -23.19 8.23 34.99
C ALA A 7 -22.15 7.24 34.43
N ARG A 8 -20.84 7.49 34.29
CA ARG A 8 -19.95 8.63 34.53
C ARG A 8 -18.60 8.28 33.88
N VAL A 9 -17.91 9.32 33.41
CA VAL A 9 -16.51 9.37 32.96
C VAL A 9 -15.57 8.83 34.04
N THR A 10 -14.51 8.12 33.63
CA THR A 10 -13.28 8.00 34.43
C THR A 10 -12.07 8.32 33.56
N VAL A 11 -11.45 9.46 33.84
CA VAL A 11 -10.12 9.87 33.37
C VAL A 11 -9.11 9.29 34.36
N ALA A 12 -8.07 8.61 33.87
CA ALA A 12 -6.92 8.24 34.69
C ALA A 12 -5.69 9.02 34.21
N VAL A 13 -5.39 10.08 34.95
CA VAL A 13 -4.08 10.74 34.97
C VAL A 13 -3.24 10.04 36.04
N ALA A 14 -2.03 9.59 35.70
CA ALA A 14 -1.01 9.26 36.70
C ALA A 14 0.33 9.85 36.25
N ALA A 15 0.81 10.77 37.09
CA ALA A 15 1.98 11.60 36.89
C ALA A 15 3.29 10.88 37.25
N LEU A 16 4.39 11.45 36.72
CA LEU A 16 5.79 11.13 36.95
C LEU A 16 6.17 10.95 38.44
N LEU A 17 7.10 10.02 38.68
CA LEU A 17 8.10 10.09 39.76
C LEU A 17 9.49 9.89 39.17
N VAL A 18 10.31 10.94 39.26
CA VAL A 18 11.77 10.92 39.11
C VAL A 18 12.38 10.75 40.51
N LEU A 19 13.41 9.93 40.66
CA LEU A 19 14.58 10.24 41.51
C LEU A 19 15.75 9.28 41.22
N ALA A 20 16.93 9.89 41.22
CA ALA A 20 18.22 9.41 40.77
C ALA A 20 18.98 8.54 41.79
N GLY A 21 20.03 7.86 41.31
CA GLY A 21 21.09 7.28 42.15
C GLY A 21 22.14 6.53 41.34
N CYS A 22 23.22 7.21 40.95
CA CYS A 22 24.42 6.63 40.33
C CYS A 22 25.29 5.90 41.38
N THR A 23 25.92 4.79 41.00
CA THR A 23 27.37 4.59 41.24
C THR A 23 27.96 3.74 40.11
N ALA A 24 29.04 4.27 39.56
CA ALA A 24 29.84 3.72 38.47
C ALA A 24 30.63 2.47 38.88
N ASP A 25 30.91 1.60 37.92
CA ASP A 25 32.16 0.88 37.89
C ASP A 25 32.76 0.91 36.48
N ALA A 26 34.05 1.21 36.44
CA ALA A 26 34.76 1.66 35.26
C ALA A 26 35.31 0.49 34.44
N THR A 27 34.86 0.37 33.19
CA THR A 27 35.61 -0.26 32.11
C THR A 27 35.76 0.75 30.98
N ALA A 28 37.00 0.92 30.52
CA ALA A 28 37.37 1.88 29.49
C ALA A 28 36.45 1.77 28.27
N PRO A 29 36.01 2.90 27.66
CA PRO A 29 35.22 2.82 26.44
C PRO A 29 36.07 2.12 25.38
N ALA A 30 35.58 0.99 24.88
CA ALA A 30 36.06 0.46 23.62
C ALA A 30 35.95 1.59 22.59
N ALA A 31 37.01 1.79 21.80
CA ALA A 31 36.99 2.75 20.71
C ALA A 31 35.70 2.52 19.91
N ALA A 32 34.90 3.58 19.76
CA ALA A 32 33.73 3.54 18.91
C ALA A 32 34.16 2.96 17.56
N PRO A 33 33.41 2.02 16.96
CA PRO A 33 33.67 1.64 15.58
C PRO A 33 33.71 2.95 14.78
N SER A 34 34.84 3.20 14.11
CA SER A 34 34.94 4.31 13.17
C SER A 34 33.70 4.23 12.30
N ALA A 35 32.86 5.27 12.35
CA ALA A 35 31.72 5.40 11.47
C ALA A 35 32.27 5.25 10.06
N SER A 36 32.05 4.08 9.46
CA SER A 36 32.29 3.89 8.05
C SER A 36 31.40 4.92 7.39
N SER A 37 31.97 5.78 6.54
CA SER A 37 31.22 6.73 5.75
C SER A 37 30.27 5.91 4.87
N THR A 38 29.03 5.72 5.33
CA THR A 38 27.94 5.31 4.45
C THR A 38 27.97 6.33 3.31
N PRO A 39 28.13 5.92 2.04
CA PRO A 39 28.08 6.86 0.94
C PRO A 39 26.79 7.67 1.10
N THR A 40 26.93 9.00 1.15
CA THR A 40 25.78 9.90 1.18
C THR A 40 25.07 9.73 -0.15
N THR A 41 24.05 8.87 -0.19
CA THR A 41 23.17 8.76 -1.35
C THR A 41 22.50 10.10 -1.54
N ALA A 42 22.38 10.56 -2.79
CA ALA A 42 21.67 11.79 -3.09
C ALA A 42 20.21 11.68 -2.59
N PRO A 43 19.61 12.79 -2.13
CA PRO A 43 18.20 12.77 -1.74
C PRO A 43 17.34 12.45 -2.95
N LEU A 44 16.42 11.49 -2.81
CA LEU A 44 15.47 11.16 -3.87
C LEU A 44 14.36 12.22 -3.94
N THR A 45 13.94 12.56 -5.16
CA THR A 45 12.76 13.42 -5.40
C THR A 45 11.58 12.59 -5.89
N PHE A 46 10.37 13.13 -5.74
CA PHE A 46 9.14 12.48 -6.22
C PHE A 46 9.18 12.21 -7.73
N GLU A 47 9.78 13.10 -8.51
CA GLU A 47 9.90 12.94 -9.95
C GLU A 47 10.81 11.76 -10.32
N ALA A 48 11.94 11.58 -9.61
CA ALA A 48 12.84 10.45 -9.84
C ALA A 48 12.17 9.11 -9.51
N VAL A 49 11.47 9.01 -8.38
CA VAL A 49 10.75 7.78 -8.01
C VAL A 49 9.55 7.51 -8.93
N THR A 50 8.88 8.54 -9.44
CA THR A 50 7.78 8.39 -10.41
C THR A 50 8.28 7.98 -11.80
N ALA A 51 9.49 8.38 -12.18
CA ALA A 51 10.14 7.89 -13.40
C ALA A 51 10.49 6.40 -13.30
N ALA A 52 10.86 5.92 -12.11
CA ALA A 52 11.13 4.52 -11.83
C ALA A 52 9.86 3.63 -11.80
N LEU A 53 8.66 4.21 -11.64
CA LEU A 53 7.38 3.49 -11.75
C LEU A 53 7.13 3.03 -13.19
N SER A 54 7.61 1.82 -13.50
CA SER A 54 7.39 1.18 -14.81
C SER A 54 6.35 0.08 -14.76
N GLU A 55 5.68 -0.16 -15.89
CA GLU A 55 4.76 -1.29 -16.05
C GLU A 55 5.45 -2.66 -15.88
N THR A 56 6.77 -2.73 -16.08
CA THR A 56 7.55 -3.97 -15.88
C THR A 56 7.65 -4.42 -14.42
N LEU A 57 7.22 -3.55 -13.49
CA LEU A 57 7.14 -3.88 -12.08
C LEU A 57 5.89 -4.69 -11.74
N VAL A 58 4.90 -4.76 -12.63
CA VAL A 58 3.61 -5.44 -12.38
C VAL A 58 3.30 -6.49 -13.45
N PRO A 59 2.41 -7.45 -13.18
CA PRO A 59 1.87 -8.33 -14.21
C PRO A 59 1.18 -7.53 -15.33
N ALA A 60 1.37 -7.96 -16.59
CA ALA A 60 1.11 -7.11 -17.75
C ALA A 60 -0.19 -7.42 -18.53
N ALA A 61 -1.02 -8.38 -18.09
CA ALA A 61 -2.25 -8.70 -18.83
C ALA A 61 -3.24 -7.54 -18.78
N THR A 62 -3.31 -6.86 -17.63
CA THR A 62 -3.90 -5.52 -17.51
C THR A 62 -2.96 -4.66 -16.69
N VAL A 63 -2.73 -3.42 -17.13
CA VAL A 63 -1.93 -2.43 -16.41
C VAL A 63 -2.72 -1.13 -16.32
N ARG A 64 -2.69 -0.52 -15.14
CA ARG A 64 -3.26 0.79 -14.87
C ARG A 64 -2.22 1.65 -14.18
N ARG A 65 -1.90 2.78 -14.79
CA ARG A 65 -1.06 3.82 -14.21
C ARG A 65 -1.93 5.00 -13.75
N CYS A 66 -1.54 5.63 -12.64
CA CYS A 66 -2.16 6.85 -12.15
C CYS A 66 -1.08 7.77 -11.59
N ASP A 67 -0.88 8.94 -12.16
CA ASP A 67 0.07 9.95 -11.68
C ASP A 67 -0.72 11.19 -11.25
N GLU A 68 -0.61 11.60 -9.98
CA GLU A 68 -1.19 12.86 -9.53
C GLU A 68 -0.34 14.06 -9.94
N TYR A 69 -1.03 15.15 -10.21
CA TYR A 69 -0.42 16.44 -10.50
C TYR A 69 -0.74 17.41 -9.37
N GLU A 70 0.24 18.22 -8.99
CA GLU A 70 0.02 19.30 -8.03
C GLU A 70 -1.01 20.29 -8.59
N PRO A 71 -2.13 20.55 -7.88
CA PRO A 71 -3.15 21.46 -8.37
C PRO A 71 -2.59 22.88 -8.63
N GLY A 72 -2.82 23.39 -9.83
CA GLY A 72 -2.41 24.74 -10.22
C GLY A 72 -1.05 24.85 -10.91
N THR A 73 -0.35 23.73 -11.13
CA THR A 73 0.88 23.71 -11.93
C THR A 73 0.60 23.71 -13.44
N PRO A 74 1.58 24.12 -14.27
CA PRO A 74 1.48 24.03 -15.73
C PRO A 74 1.20 22.60 -16.22
N GLU A 75 1.79 21.60 -15.58
CA GLU A 75 1.62 20.19 -15.92
C GLU A 75 0.19 19.73 -15.64
N ALA A 76 -0.38 20.11 -14.48
CA ALA A 76 -1.77 19.83 -14.15
C ALA A 76 -2.74 20.48 -15.15
N GLN A 77 -2.47 21.73 -15.55
CA GLN A 77 -3.29 22.42 -16.54
C GLN A 77 -3.20 21.76 -17.91
N ALA A 78 -2.00 21.40 -18.36
CA ALA A 78 -1.80 20.70 -19.64
C ALA A 78 -2.55 19.36 -19.69
N TYR A 79 -2.54 18.60 -18.59
CA TYR A 79 -3.30 17.36 -18.46
C TYR A 79 -4.81 17.61 -18.55
N LEU A 80 -5.34 18.60 -17.81
CA LEU A 80 -6.77 18.95 -17.85
C LEU A 80 -7.21 19.42 -19.24
N ASP A 81 -6.37 20.19 -19.93
CA ASP A 81 -6.62 20.67 -21.29
C ASP A 81 -6.66 19.51 -22.29
N GLN A 82 -5.74 18.53 -22.16
CA GLN A 82 -5.76 17.31 -22.95
C GLN A 82 -7.05 16.51 -22.71
N LEU A 83 -7.41 16.28 -21.45
CA LEU A 83 -8.61 15.52 -21.09
C LEU A 83 -9.88 16.24 -21.57
N ALA A 84 -9.91 17.57 -21.51
CA ALA A 84 -11.00 18.38 -22.06
C ALA A 84 -11.13 18.20 -23.58
N ALA A 85 -10.00 18.14 -24.30
CA ALA A 85 -9.99 17.90 -25.74
C ALA A 85 -10.47 16.49 -26.10
N GLU A 86 -10.07 15.46 -25.34
CA GLU A 86 -10.54 14.08 -25.52
C GLU A 86 -12.06 13.97 -25.26
N VAL A 87 -12.55 14.54 -24.16
CA VAL A 87 -13.99 14.60 -23.86
C VAL A 87 -14.76 15.34 -24.95
N ALA A 88 -14.21 16.43 -25.50
CA ALA A 88 -14.83 17.14 -26.60
C ALA A 88 -14.87 16.31 -27.89
N ALA A 89 -13.83 15.53 -28.18
CA ALA A 89 -13.80 14.61 -29.30
C ALA A 89 -14.86 13.50 -29.15
N THR A 90 -14.95 12.85 -27.99
CA THR A 90 -15.97 11.83 -27.69
C THR A 90 -17.38 12.41 -27.81
N ARG A 91 -17.62 13.65 -27.33
CA ARG A 91 -18.92 14.32 -27.51
C ARG A 91 -19.27 14.56 -28.98
N ALA A 92 -18.29 14.91 -29.80
CA ALA A 92 -18.52 15.13 -31.23
C ALA A 92 -18.92 13.81 -31.92
N GLU A 93 -18.27 12.70 -31.56
CA GLU A 93 -18.61 11.35 -32.06
C GLU A 93 -19.98 10.88 -31.60
N GLU A 94 -20.32 11.03 -30.31
CA GLU A 94 -21.64 10.68 -29.78
C GLU A 94 -22.75 11.53 -30.39
N ALA A 95 -22.55 12.83 -30.55
CA ALA A 95 -23.52 13.72 -31.18
C ALA A 95 -23.75 13.33 -32.65
N ALA A 96 -22.69 12.93 -33.38
CA ALA A 96 -22.82 12.43 -34.74
C ALA A 96 -23.58 11.09 -34.79
N ALA A 97 -23.38 10.20 -33.81
CA ALA A 97 -24.04 8.90 -33.74
C ALA A 97 -25.51 8.97 -33.29
N THR A 98 -25.88 9.97 -32.47
CA THR A 98 -27.20 10.09 -31.84
C THR A 98 -28.09 11.17 -32.45
N GLY A 99 -27.65 11.84 -33.52
CA GLY A 99 -28.42 12.92 -34.15
C GLY A 99 -28.48 14.20 -33.31
N GLY A 100 -27.44 14.48 -32.52
CA GLY A 100 -27.29 15.70 -31.72
C GLY A 100 -27.69 15.56 -30.25
N ALA A 101 -28.06 14.37 -29.78
CA ALA A 101 -28.37 14.11 -28.38
C ALA A 101 -27.09 13.71 -27.61
N ALA A 102 -26.21 14.68 -27.34
CA ALA A 102 -25.04 14.43 -26.49
C ALA A 102 -25.44 14.37 -25.01
N THR A 103 -25.03 13.32 -24.31
CA THR A 103 -25.20 13.23 -22.85
C THR A 103 -24.16 14.13 -22.17
N PRO A 104 -24.51 14.89 -21.11
CA PRO A 104 -23.54 15.68 -20.39
C PRO A 104 -22.47 14.78 -19.75
N LEU A 105 -21.24 14.85 -20.24
CA LEU A 105 -20.09 14.23 -19.58
C LEU A 105 -19.57 15.13 -18.45
N PRO A 106 -19.08 14.55 -17.34
CA PRO A 106 -18.49 15.31 -16.24
C PRO A 106 -17.31 16.15 -16.73
N SER A 107 -17.05 17.25 -16.03
CA SER A 107 -15.85 18.05 -16.29
C SER A 107 -14.59 17.23 -16.01
N PRO A 108 -13.52 17.41 -16.81
CA PRO A 108 -12.19 16.89 -16.51
C PRO A 108 -11.79 17.23 -15.07
N THR A 109 -11.27 16.22 -14.36
CA THR A 109 -10.73 16.37 -13.01
C THR A 109 -9.34 15.78 -12.99
N LEU A 110 -8.49 16.29 -12.09
CA LEU A 110 -7.18 15.70 -11.88
C LEU A 110 -7.35 14.29 -11.31
N PRO A 111 -6.48 13.34 -11.69
CA PRO A 111 -6.45 12.02 -11.08
C PRO A 111 -6.23 12.14 -9.57
N GLN A 112 -6.73 11.15 -8.83
CA GLN A 112 -6.50 10.99 -7.40
C GLN A 112 -6.09 9.53 -7.18
N CYS A 113 -4.81 9.27 -6.92
CA CYS A 113 -4.23 7.99 -6.51
C CYS A 113 -3.66 7.98 -5.09
N GLY A 114 -3.71 9.12 -4.39
CA GLY A 114 -3.28 9.25 -3.01
C GLY A 114 -4.12 8.41 -2.06
N ASN A 115 -3.53 8.09 -0.91
CA ASN A 115 -4.26 7.45 0.18
C ASN A 115 -4.71 8.55 1.14
N PRO A 116 -6.02 8.87 1.21
CA PRO A 116 -6.51 10.00 2.02
C PRO A 116 -6.22 9.86 3.52
N GLN A 117 -5.78 8.67 3.98
CA GLN A 117 -5.38 8.42 5.36
C GLN A 117 -3.93 8.83 5.65
N LEU A 118 -3.07 8.99 4.64
CA LEU A 118 -1.65 9.28 4.81
C LEU A 118 -1.35 10.78 4.88
N GLY A 119 -2.21 11.63 4.32
CA GLY A 119 -1.94 13.07 4.26
C GLY A 119 -0.77 13.40 3.33
N ASP A 120 -0.61 12.61 2.27
CA ASP A 120 0.34 12.85 1.20
C ASP A 120 0.01 14.13 0.41
N LEU A 121 1.06 14.74 -0.14
CA LEU A 121 0.95 15.91 -1.00
C LEU A 121 0.53 15.51 -2.42
N ARG A 122 1.10 14.40 -2.90
CA ARG A 122 0.90 13.81 -4.20
C ARG A 122 1.20 12.32 -4.17
N ALA A 123 0.59 11.58 -5.07
CA ALA A 123 0.88 10.18 -5.28
C ALA A 123 1.07 9.78 -6.75
N ALA A 124 1.73 8.65 -6.95
CA ALA A 124 1.78 7.98 -8.23
C ALA A 124 1.68 6.47 -8.02
N SER A 125 1.06 5.75 -8.96
CA SER A 125 0.92 4.31 -8.86
C SER A 125 0.91 3.60 -10.19
N VAL A 126 1.38 2.35 -10.16
CA VAL A 126 1.18 1.38 -11.22
C VAL A 126 0.60 0.11 -10.60
N ALA A 127 -0.50 -0.37 -11.16
CA ALA A 127 -1.14 -1.61 -10.75
C ALA A 127 -1.34 -2.52 -11.95
N GLY A 128 -1.20 -3.82 -11.76
CA GLY A 128 -1.40 -4.79 -12.82
C GLY A 128 -1.91 -6.13 -12.35
N HIS A 129 -2.53 -6.86 -13.28
CA HIS A 129 -3.05 -8.20 -13.06
C HIS A 129 -2.51 -9.15 -14.11
N ALA A 130 -2.39 -10.42 -13.73
CA ALA A 130 -1.94 -11.48 -14.62
C ALA A 130 -3.06 -12.00 -15.56
N PHE A 131 -4.26 -11.46 -15.44
CA PHE A 131 -5.45 -11.85 -16.20
C PHE A 131 -6.16 -10.61 -16.76
N ALA A 132 -6.89 -10.79 -17.86
CA ALA A 132 -7.78 -9.78 -18.39
C ALA A 132 -9.11 -9.75 -17.63
N LEU A 133 -9.76 -8.58 -17.60
CA LEU A 133 -11.08 -8.43 -16.99
C LEU A 133 -12.09 -9.34 -17.68
N GLY A 134 -12.67 -10.27 -16.92
CA GLY A 134 -13.69 -11.21 -17.40
C GLY A 134 -13.15 -12.58 -17.84
N ASP A 135 -11.84 -12.75 -17.89
CA ASP A 135 -11.24 -14.06 -18.21
C ASP A 135 -11.11 -14.93 -16.96
N PRO A 136 -11.26 -16.27 -17.09
CA PRO A 136 -10.92 -17.20 -16.01
C PRO A 136 -9.46 -17.06 -15.63
N ILE A 137 -9.17 -17.10 -14.32
CA ILE A 137 -7.80 -17.03 -13.81
C ILE A 137 -7.24 -18.45 -13.74
N GLU A 138 -6.13 -18.69 -14.46
CA GLU A 138 -5.38 -19.94 -14.34
C GLU A 138 -4.37 -19.82 -13.20
N LEU A 139 -4.56 -20.61 -12.14
CA LEU A 139 -3.67 -20.69 -10.98
C LEU A 139 -2.75 -21.94 -11.12
N PRO A 140 -1.48 -21.92 -10.65
CA PRO A 140 -0.82 -20.83 -9.93
C PRO A 140 -0.26 -19.73 -10.84
N VAL A 141 -0.27 -18.48 -10.37
CA VAL A 141 0.30 -17.31 -11.06
C VAL A 141 1.65 -16.95 -10.44
N ALA A 142 2.72 -17.14 -11.22
CA ALA A 142 4.07 -16.75 -10.80
C ALA A 142 4.16 -15.23 -10.55
N GLY A 143 4.61 -14.83 -9.35
CA GLY A 143 4.79 -13.43 -8.99
C GLY A 143 3.52 -12.69 -8.58
N GLY A 144 2.44 -13.42 -8.26
CA GLY A 144 1.18 -12.85 -7.78
C GLY A 144 0.17 -12.58 -8.90
N ALA A 145 -1.10 -12.81 -8.59
CA ALA A 145 -2.23 -12.57 -9.49
C ALA A 145 -2.50 -11.06 -9.67
N SER A 146 -2.23 -10.26 -8.64
CA SER A 146 -2.35 -8.80 -8.65
C SER A 146 -1.16 -8.17 -7.94
N ARG A 147 -0.72 -7.02 -8.47
CA ARG A 147 0.35 -6.23 -7.87
C ARG A 147 0.09 -4.74 -8.05
N ALA A 148 0.40 -3.96 -7.02
CA ALA A 148 0.45 -2.50 -7.12
C ALA A 148 1.76 -1.98 -6.51
N VAL A 149 2.33 -0.97 -7.14
CA VAL A 149 3.39 -0.14 -6.56
C VAL A 149 2.85 1.27 -6.50
N GLU A 150 2.83 1.83 -5.30
CA GLU A 150 2.32 3.16 -5.00
C GLU A 150 3.45 3.97 -4.35
N VAL A 151 3.54 5.24 -4.71
CA VAL A 151 4.53 6.19 -4.24
C VAL A 151 3.79 7.40 -3.74
N TYR A 152 4.15 7.88 -2.56
CA TYR A 152 3.54 9.04 -1.92
C TYR A 152 4.63 10.04 -1.56
N GLU A 153 4.45 11.29 -1.97
CA GLU A 153 5.23 12.41 -1.47
C GLU A 153 4.61 12.91 -0.18
N MET A 154 5.38 12.88 0.90
CA MET A 154 4.96 13.34 2.22
C MET A 154 5.45 14.77 2.46
N PRO A 155 4.82 15.51 3.39
CA PRO A 155 5.24 16.89 3.69
C PRO A 155 6.70 17.02 4.13
N ASP A 156 7.24 16.00 4.80
CA ASP A 156 8.62 15.94 5.26
C ASP A 156 9.05 14.47 5.55
N PRO A 157 10.37 14.21 5.77
CA PRO A 157 10.87 12.88 6.10
C PRO A 157 10.29 12.27 7.38
N ASP A 158 9.96 13.07 8.39
CA ASP A 158 9.41 12.56 9.66
C ASP A 158 7.97 12.05 9.47
N ALA A 159 7.18 12.71 8.63
CA ALA A 159 5.84 12.28 8.23
C ALA A 159 5.90 10.94 7.48
N ALA A 160 6.86 10.77 6.56
CA ALA A 160 7.06 9.50 5.85
C ALA A 160 7.42 8.35 6.80
N GLN A 161 8.34 8.58 7.73
CA GLN A 161 8.70 7.58 8.74
C GLN A 161 7.54 7.26 9.68
N THR A 162 6.73 8.26 10.04
CA THR A 162 5.54 8.06 10.87
C THR A 162 4.49 7.20 10.15
N ALA A 163 4.26 7.44 8.86
CA ALA A 163 3.34 6.65 8.05
C ALA A 163 3.76 5.17 8.01
N VAL A 164 5.02 4.89 7.66
CA VAL A 164 5.53 3.51 7.61
C VAL A 164 5.56 2.87 9.01
N GLY A 165 5.92 3.63 10.05
CA GLY A 165 5.93 3.15 11.43
C GLY A 165 4.52 2.80 11.95
N ALA A 166 3.48 3.52 11.53
CA ALA A 166 2.10 3.20 11.88
C ALA A 166 1.64 1.88 11.26
N GLU A 167 1.99 1.63 10.00
CA GLU A 167 1.72 0.38 9.30
C GLU A 167 2.50 -0.79 9.93
N ALA A 168 3.79 -0.58 10.25
CA ALA A 168 4.61 -1.56 10.94
C ALA A 168 4.10 -1.89 12.36
N ALA A 169 3.38 -0.97 13.00
CA ALA A 169 2.74 -1.23 14.29
C ALA A 169 1.50 -2.12 14.19
N ASP A 170 1.03 -2.42 12.97
CA ASP A 170 -0.12 -3.28 12.67
C ASP A 170 -1.34 -2.98 13.55
N LEU A 171 -1.71 -1.70 13.63
CA LEU A 171 -2.78 -1.24 14.51
C LEU A 171 -4.14 -1.88 14.17
N GLU A 172 -4.33 -2.33 12.93
CA GLU A 172 -5.54 -3.01 12.47
C GLU A 172 -5.51 -4.52 12.69
N GLY A 173 -4.38 -5.09 13.13
CA GLY A 173 -4.22 -6.53 13.35
C GLY A 173 -4.29 -7.33 12.05
N TRP A 174 -3.83 -6.75 10.95
CA TRP A 174 -3.81 -7.37 9.63
C TRP A 174 -2.85 -8.56 9.60
N ALA A 175 -1.74 -8.49 10.34
CA ALA A 175 -0.67 -9.48 10.40
C ALA A 175 -0.80 -10.44 11.60
N VAL A 176 -2.03 -10.79 11.97
CA VAL A 176 -2.32 -11.69 13.10
C VAL A 176 -2.97 -12.98 12.60
N ASP A 177 -2.38 -14.12 12.98
CA ASP A 177 -2.96 -15.44 12.72
C ASP A 177 -4.36 -15.51 13.38
N LYS A 178 -5.34 -15.94 12.59
CA LYS A 178 -6.74 -15.92 13.01
C LYS A 178 -7.52 -17.03 12.36
N GLU A 179 -8.42 -17.62 13.12
CA GLU A 179 -9.42 -18.53 12.59
C GLU A 179 -10.82 -17.96 12.82
N SER A 180 -11.62 -17.92 11.76
CA SER A 180 -13.04 -17.60 11.82
C SER A 180 -13.83 -18.89 11.61
N ALA A 181 -14.65 -19.24 12.60
CA ALA A 181 -15.53 -20.39 12.51
C ALA A 181 -16.57 -20.18 11.41
N ARG A 182 -17.03 -21.29 10.83
CA ARG A 182 -18.14 -21.30 9.87
C ARG A 182 -19.40 -20.67 10.49
N VAL A 183 -20.12 -19.90 9.69
CA VAL A 183 -21.42 -19.32 10.07
C VAL A 183 -22.52 -19.86 9.16
N ASN A 184 -23.60 -20.39 9.75
CA ASN A 184 -24.81 -20.75 9.01
C ASN A 184 -25.80 -19.59 9.08
N ASN A 185 -26.23 -19.07 7.92
CA ASN A 185 -27.10 -17.90 7.84
C ASN A 185 -28.59 -18.24 8.05
N GLY A 186 -28.94 -19.52 8.17
CA GLY A 186 -30.31 -19.98 8.41
C GLY A 186 -31.22 -20.04 7.18
N ASP A 187 -30.73 -19.57 6.01
CA ASP A 187 -31.41 -19.59 4.71
C ASP A 187 -30.88 -20.69 3.77
N GLY A 188 -30.05 -21.60 4.30
CA GLY A 188 -29.35 -22.64 3.52
C GLY A 188 -28.00 -22.20 2.96
N THR A 189 -27.61 -20.93 3.13
CA THR A 189 -26.26 -20.45 2.83
C THR A 189 -25.36 -20.49 4.08
N TYR A 190 -24.05 -20.56 3.85
CA TYR A 190 -23.07 -20.50 4.92
C TYR A 190 -21.86 -19.67 4.48
N VAL A 191 -21.22 -19.03 5.46
CA VAL A 191 -19.88 -18.48 5.33
C VAL A 191 -18.91 -19.60 5.72
N PRO A 192 -17.96 -20.01 4.85
CA PRO A 192 -17.03 -21.08 5.15
C PRO A 192 -16.14 -20.73 6.34
N ARG A 193 -15.51 -21.75 6.93
CA ARG A 193 -14.44 -21.53 7.92
C ARG A 193 -13.26 -20.90 7.19
N THR A 194 -12.66 -19.85 7.75
CA THR A 194 -11.48 -19.19 7.18
C THR A 194 -10.34 -19.22 8.17
N VAL A 195 -9.15 -19.57 7.68
CA VAL A 195 -7.91 -19.62 8.44
C VAL A 195 -6.94 -18.62 7.81
N ILE A 196 -6.44 -17.70 8.63
CA ILE A 196 -5.33 -16.80 8.35
C ILE A 196 -4.11 -17.36 9.07
N SER A 197 -3.03 -17.58 8.33
CA SER A 197 -1.78 -18.18 8.84
C SER A 197 -0.55 -17.52 8.25
N GLY A 198 0.60 -17.68 8.91
CA GLY A 198 1.83 -17.05 8.44
C GLY A 198 1.75 -15.52 8.44
N ALA A 199 0.85 -14.99 9.27
CA ALA A 199 0.63 -13.58 9.38
C ALA A 199 1.73 -12.95 10.24
N GLY A 200 2.35 -11.88 9.74
CA GLY A 200 3.49 -11.29 10.43
C GLY A 200 3.88 -9.94 9.88
N VAL A 201 4.58 -9.18 10.72
CA VAL A 201 5.25 -7.93 10.36
C VAL A 201 6.74 -8.17 10.50
N HIS A 202 7.50 -7.89 9.44
CA HIS A 202 8.93 -8.13 9.41
C HIS A 202 9.66 -6.92 8.84
N GLU A 203 10.69 -6.45 9.54
CA GLU A 203 11.65 -5.50 8.97
C GLU A 203 12.39 -6.19 7.82
N VAL A 204 12.59 -5.48 6.71
CA VAL A 204 13.26 -6.00 5.52
C VAL A 204 14.40 -5.09 5.09
N ASP A 205 15.47 -5.69 4.58
CA ASP A 205 16.61 -4.94 4.07
C ASP A 205 16.30 -4.41 2.66
N LEU A 206 16.16 -3.08 2.57
CA LEU A 206 16.01 -2.34 1.32
C LEU A 206 17.04 -1.19 1.36
N PRO A 207 18.12 -1.23 0.56
CA PRO A 207 19.26 -0.34 0.74
C PRO A 207 18.91 1.15 0.77
N GLY A 208 19.16 1.81 1.90
CA GLY A 208 18.88 3.24 2.09
C GLY A 208 17.44 3.57 2.50
N TRP A 209 16.57 2.58 2.66
CA TRP A 209 15.17 2.74 3.05
C TRP A 209 14.91 2.09 4.42
N THR A 210 13.99 2.69 5.18
CA THR A 210 13.38 1.99 6.32
C THR A 210 12.17 1.24 5.80
N ALA A 211 12.17 -0.10 5.87
CA ALA A 211 11.15 -0.91 5.21
C ALA A 211 10.63 -2.06 6.08
N TRP A 212 9.34 -2.30 5.97
CA TRP A 212 8.61 -3.37 6.65
C TRP A 212 7.73 -4.09 5.66
N VAL A 213 7.58 -5.40 5.80
CA VAL A 213 6.60 -6.20 5.08
C VAL A 213 5.61 -6.80 6.06
N LEU A 214 4.33 -6.56 5.79
CA LEU A 214 3.24 -7.27 6.41
C LEU A 214 2.88 -8.43 5.47
N THR A 215 2.82 -9.65 5.99
CA THR A 215 2.41 -10.84 5.24
C THR A 215 1.20 -11.52 5.88
N ARG A 216 0.39 -12.23 5.08
CA ARG A 216 -0.55 -13.24 5.57
C ARG A 216 -0.99 -14.18 4.45
N ASP A 217 -1.28 -15.41 4.80
CA ASP A 217 -1.90 -16.39 3.92
C ASP A 217 -3.31 -16.71 4.42
N GLU A 218 -4.27 -16.82 3.51
CA GLU A 218 -5.65 -17.14 3.82
C GLU A 218 -6.11 -18.39 3.07
N ALA A 219 -6.80 -19.27 3.77
CA ALA A 219 -7.44 -20.45 3.21
C ALA A 219 -8.85 -20.61 3.78
N SER A 220 -9.78 -21.07 2.95
CA SER A 220 -11.16 -21.34 3.36
C SER A 220 -11.48 -22.82 3.23
N PHE A 221 -12.26 -23.36 4.17
CA PHE A 221 -12.54 -24.79 4.28
C PHE A 221 -14.04 -25.10 4.45
N GLN A 222 -14.44 -26.23 3.87
CA GLN A 222 -15.75 -26.86 4.02
C GLN A 222 -15.86 -27.70 5.30
N ASP A 223 -17.06 -28.22 5.57
CA ASP A 223 -17.35 -29.07 6.75
C ASP A 223 -16.54 -30.37 6.80
N ASP A 224 -16.20 -30.92 5.63
CA ASP A 224 -15.37 -32.12 5.50
C ASP A 224 -13.86 -31.81 5.51
N GLY A 225 -13.49 -30.55 5.71
CA GLY A 225 -12.11 -30.07 5.68
C GLY A 225 -11.53 -29.88 4.27
N SER A 226 -12.32 -30.10 3.21
CA SER A 226 -11.89 -29.77 1.84
C SER A 226 -11.81 -28.26 1.63
N PRO A 227 -10.96 -27.75 0.72
CA PRO A 227 -10.92 -26.34 0.40
C PRO A 227 -12.27 -25.83 -0.12
N ALA A 228 -12.76 -24.73 0.46
CA ALA A 228 -13.96 -24.02 0.01
C ALA A 228 -13.68 -22.99 -1.08
N ALA A 229 -12.44 -22.50 -1.13
CA ALA A 229 -11.90 -21.61 -2.14
C ALA A 229 -10.38 -21.86 -2.26
N ASP A 230 -9.80 -21.41 -3.38
CA ASP A 230 -8.35 -21.43 -3.53
C ASP A 230 -7.69 -20.58 -2.44
N PRO A 231 -6.59 -21.05 -1.83
CA PRO A 231 -5.85 -20.25 -0.88
C PRO A 231 -5.21 -19.06 -1.58
N TYR A 232 -4.98 -17.99 -0.84
CA TYR A 232 -4.25 -16.84 -1.36
C TYR A 232 -3.25 -16.30 -0.35
N SER A 233 -2.23 -15.64 -0.86
CA SER A 233 -1.14 -15.02 -0.11
C SER A 233 -1.17 -13.52 -0.38
N ALA A 234 -1.12 -12.71 0.67
CA ALA A 234 -1.08 -11.25 0.56
C ALA A 234 0.15 -10.70 1.28
N ALA A 235 0.74 -9.67 0.69
CA ALA A 235 1.80 -8.90 1.33
C ALA A 235 1.67 -7.41 1.01
N HIS A 236 1.89 -6.58 2.03
CA HIS A 236 2.09 -5.15 1.90
C HIS A 236 3.50 -4.80 2.38
N LEU A 237 4.38 -4.40 1.47
CA LEU A 237 5.66 -3.82 1.82
C LEU A 237 5.51 -2.30 1.85
N TRP A 238 5.96 -1.68 2.94
CA TRP A 238 6.00 -0.24 3.15
C TRP A 238 7.43 0.19 3.37
N ALA A 239 7.87 1.22 2.67
CA ALA A 239 9.22 1.75 2.78
C ALA A 239 9.22 3.28 2.80
N ALA A 240 10.11 3.88 3.61
CA ALA A 240 10.28 5.33 3.70
C ALA A 240 11.73 5.77 3.49
N ARG A 241 11.90 6.86 2.74
CA ARG A 241 13.19 7.57 2.52
C ARG A 241 12.92 9.00 2.03
N ASP A 242 13.70 9.98 2.50
CA ASP A 242 13.72 11.36 1.97
C ASP A 242 12.36 12.09 1.85
N GLY A 243 11.36 11.73 2.67
CA GLY A 243 10.00 12.28 2.56
C GLY A 243 9.09 11.54 1.57
N LEU A 244 9.56 10.41 1.04
CA LEU A 244 8.80 9.53 0.15
C LEU A 244 8.39 8.27 0.91
N VAL A 245 7.16 7.81 0.66
CA VAL A 245 6.68 6.49 1.06
C VAL A 245 6.43 5.67 -0.19
N VAL A 246 6.92 4.43 -0.18
CA VAL A 246 6.65 3.44 -1.23
C VAL A 246 5.86 2.32 -0.61
N ARG A 247 4.76 1.93 -1.26
CA ARG A 247 3.97 0.77 -0.91
C ARG A 247 3.95 -0.21 -2.06
N VAL A 248 4.31 -1.46 -1.80
CA VAL A 248 4.15 -2.56 -2.75
C VAL A 248 3.11 -3.51 -2.19
N GLN A 249 2.02 -3.68 -2.92
CA GLN A 249 0.96 -4.63 -2.62
C GLN A 249 1.10 -5.82 -3.56
N VAL A 250 1.10 -7.03 -3.01
CA VAL A 250 1.07 -8.28 -3.78
C VAL A 250 -0.06 -9.14 -3.26
N VAL A 251 -0.89 -9.64 -4.18
CA VAL A 251 -1.84 -10.72 -3.92
C VAL A 251 -1.52 -11.85 -4.88
N GLY A 252 -1.21 -13.03 -4.34
CA GLY A 252 -0.94 -14.25 -5.08
C GLY A 252 -1.78 -15.40 -4.59
N ASP A 253 -1.65 -16.54 -5.25
CA ASP A 253 -2.39 -17.78 -5.02
C ASP A 253 -1.51 -18.90 -4.44
N THR A 254 -0.23 -18.60 -4.20
CA THR A 254 0.73 -19.52 -3.59
C THR A 254 1.08 -19.02 -2.20
N PRO A 255 0.64 -19.71 -1.12
CA PRO A 255 0.98 -19.37 0.25
C PRO A 255 2.48 -19.14 0.47
N GLY A 256 2.83 -18.10 1.22
CA GLY A 256 4.20 -17.70 1.55
C GLY A 256 4.99 -17.00 0.43
N GLN A 257 4.44 -16.81 -0.77
CA GLN A 257 5.18 -16.21 -1.90
C GLN A 257 4.98 -14.69 -2.05
N ALA A 258 3.90 -14.12 -1.49
CA ALA A 258 3.59 -12.70 -1.69
C ALA A 258 4.70 -11.79 -1.13
N ALA A 259 5.25 -12.14 0.04
CA ALA A 259 6.31 -11.37 0.70
C ALA A 259 7.59 -11.28 -0.13
N ALA A 260 8.06 -12.42 -0.64
CA ALA A 260 9.26 -12.50 -1.47
C ALA A 260 9.07 -11.70 -2.77
N THR A 261 7.87 -11.77 -3.36
CA THR A 261 7.51 -11.01 -4.55
C THR A 261 7.46 -9.51 -4.28
N ALA A 262 6.91 -9.09 -3.13
CA ALA A 262 6.86 -7.68 -2.75
C ALA A 262 8.26 -7.11 -2.56
N LEU A 263 9.14 -7.86 -1.89
CA LEU A 263 10.54 -7.48 -1.68
C LEU A 263 11.32 -7.40 -3.00
N ASP A 264 11.19 -8.39 -3.90
CA ASP A 264 11.84 -8.36 -5.22
C ASP A 264 11.38 -7.14 -6.03
N THR A 265 10.08 -6.85 -6.01
CA THR A 265 9.50 -5.69 -6.70
C THR A 265 10.06 -4.38 -6.13
N ALA A 266 10.07 -4.25 -4.79
CA ALA A 266 10.60 -3.06 -4.11
C ALA A 266 12.09 -2.88 -4.42
N ALA A 267 12.89 -3.94 -4.40
CA ALA A 267 14.30 -3.89 -4.72
C ALA A 267 14.56 -3.43 -6.16
N ARG A 268 13.79 -3.96 -7.13
CA ARG A 268 13.87 -3.53 -8.54
C ARG A 268 13.47 -2.08 -8.71
N PHE A 269 12.41 -1.65 -8.02
CA PHE A 269 11.94 -0.27 -8.04
C PHE A 269 12.99 0.69 -7.46
N VAL A 270 13.51 0.43 -6.26
CA VAL A 270 14.53 1.27 -5.62
C VAL A 270 15.81 1.33 -6.45
N THR A 271 16.24 0.20 -7.02
CA THR A 271 17.40 0.17 -7.91
C THR A 271 17.20 1.09 -9.12
N ALA A 272 16.01 1.11 -9.71
CA ALA A 272 15.69 2.00 -10.82
C ALA A 272 15.64 3.48 -10.40
N ALA A 273 15.11 3.78 -9.21
CA ALA A 273 15.01 5.13 -8.68
C ALA A 273 16.37 5.74 -8.33
N ASP A 274 17.36 4.94 -7.93
CA ASP A 274 18.71 5.41 -7.58
C ASP A 274 19.64 5.58 -8.81
N THR A 275 19.18 5.25 -10.03
CA THR A 275 20.00 5.35 -11.27
C THR A 275 19.86 6.65 -12.05
N ASP A 276 18.92 7.53 -11.68
CA ASP A 276 18.68 8.85 -12.30
C ASP A 276 19.17 10.00 -11.40
#